data_AF-A0A562S3J4-F1
#
_entry.id   AF-A0A562S3J4-F1
#
_cell.length_a   1.000
_cell.length_b   1.000
_cell.length_c   1.000
_cell.angle_alpha   90.00
_cell.angle_beta   90.00
_cell.angle_gamma   90.00
#
_symmetry.space_group_name_H-M   'P 1'
#
loop_
_entity.id
_entity.type
_entity.pdbx_description
1 polymer ?
#
loop_
_entity_poly.entity_id
_entity_poly.type
_entity_poly.pdbx_seq_one_letter_code
_entity_poly.pdbx_strand_id
1 'polypeptide(L)'
;MKIAFLSLALVGQPVPIPVSDKVPVLNVEALCKATVDNAKAQGLTAVQSFSDCMKDEKQARQQISTLWATSPSDVRNRCEGTASIETQSYVELLTCLQAAVVSAHPELVPPRRSSKDRNKQ
;
A
#
# COMPACT_ATOMS: atom_id res chain seq x y z
N MET A 1 -29.46 -14.07 -47.89
CA MET A 1 -30.14 -13.68 -46.64
C MET A 1 -29.14 -13.79 -45.49
N LYS A 2 -29.18 -12.85 -44.53
CA LYS A 2 -28.09 -12.48 -43.62
C LYS A 2 -27.74 -13.57 -42.59
N ILE A 3 -26.44 -13.78 -42.36
CA ILE A 3 -25.89 -14.59 -41.26
C ILE A 3 -25.90 -13.72 -40.00
N ALA A 4 -26.64 -14.12 -38.97
CA ALA A 4 -26.61 -13.48 -37.67
C ALA A 4 -25.50 -14.12 -36.83
N PHE A 5 -24.42 -13.37 -36.60
CA PHE A 5 -23.40 -13.72 -35.60
C PHE A 5 -23.87 -13.22 -34.24
N LEU A 6 -24.18 -14.14 -33.33
CA LEU A 6 -24.44 -13.86 -31.91
C LEU A 6 -23.10 -13.89 -31.17
N SER A 7 -22.53 -12.70 -30.95
CA SER A 7 -21.34 -12.54 -30.11
C SER A 7 -21.74 -12.64 -28.64
N LEU A 8 -21.39 -13.75 -27.99
CA LEU A 8 -21.45 -13.90 -26.53
C LEU A 8 -20.29 -13.11 -25.91
N ALA A 9 -20.54 -11.88 -25.47
CA ALA A 9 -19.60 -11.14 -24.63
C ALA A 9 -19.67 -11.69 -23.20
N LEU A 10 -18.66 -12.47 -22.80
CA LEU A 10 -18.51 -12.93 -21.41
C LEU A 10 -17.99 -11.76 -20.56
N VAL A 11 -18.90 -10.96 -20.01
CA VAL A 11 -18.55 -9.88 -19.08
C VAL A 11 -18.21 -10.52 -17.73
N GLY A 12 -16.92 -10.66 -17.43
CA GLY A 12 -16.43 -11.04 -16.11
C GLY A 12 -16.73 -9.93 -15.11
N GLN A 13 -17.76 -10.12 -14.31
CA GLN A 13 -18.13 -9.22 -13.21
C GLN A 13 -17.13 -9.37 -12.06
N PRO A 14 -16.55 -8.27 -11.53
CA PRO A 14 -15.65 -8.35 -10.39
C PRO A 14 -16.43 -8.83 -9.17
N VAL A 15 -16.04 -9.97 -8.63
CA VAL A 15 -16.62 -10.51 -7.39
C VAL A 15 -16.15 -9.62 -6.24
N PRO A 16 -17.06 -9.03 -5.45
CA PRO A 16 -16.67 -8.28 -4.27
C PRO A 16 -16.07 -9.26 -3.26
N ILE A 17 -14.76 -9.17 -3.06
CA ILE A 17 -14.07 -9.92 -2.01
C ILE A 17 -14.48 -9.27 -0.69
N PRO A 18 -15.06 -10.03 0.27
CA PRO A 18 -15.41 -9.46 1.56
C PRO A 18 -14.13 -9.00 2.26
N VAL A 19 -14.04 -7.70 2.52
CA VAL A 19 -12.94 -7.11 3.29
C VAL A 19 -13.09 -7.57 4.71
N SER A 20 -12.00 -8.02 5.32
CA SER A 20 -11.98 -8.20 6.76
C SER A 20 -12.12 -6.83 7.42
N ASP A 21 -13.07 -6.68 8.34
CA ASP A 21 -13.12 -5.51 9.24
C ASP A 21 -11.88 -5.40 10.14
N LYS A 22 -11.05 -6.44 10.16
CA LYS A 22 -9.78 -6.49 10.87
C LYS A 22 -8.62 -6.24 9.91
N VAL A 23 -7.62 -5.53 10.43
CA VAL A 23 -6.31 -5.36 9.77
C VAL A 23 -5.75 -6.73 9.34
N PRO A 24 -5.24 -6.88 8.11
CA PRO A 24 -4.68 -8.13 7.61
C PRO A 24 -3.51 -8.61 8.47
N VAL A 25 -3.30 -9.93 8.49
CA VAL A 25 -2.15 -10.55 9.16
C VAL A 25 -1.05 -10.77 8.13
N LEU A 26 -0.05 -9.88 8.14
CA LEU A 26 1.11 -9.95 7.23
C LEU A 26 2.28 -10.70 7.89
N ASN A 27 3.01 -11.52 7.14
CA ASN A 27 4.20 -12.23 7.63
C ASN A 27 5.45 -11.34 7.55
N VAL A 28 5.49 -10.35 8.43
CA VAL A 28 6.60 -9.37 8.48
C VAL A 28 7.93 -9.98 8.89
N GLU A 29 7.92 -11.12 9.60
CA GLU A 29 9.15 -11.83 9.93
C GLU A 29 9.83 -12.39 8.67
N ALA A 30 9.04 -12.99 7.77
CA ALA A 30 9.54 -13.47 6.48
C ALA A 30 10.07 -12.31 5.62
N LEU A 31 9.34 -11.19 5.58
CA LEU A 31 9.79 -9.96 4.89
C LEU A 31 11.12 -9.46 5.45
N CYS A 32 11.20 -9.21 6.75
CA CYS A 32 12.40 -8.65 7.38
C CYS A 32 13.62 -9.57 7.21
N LYS A 33 13.42 -10.89 7.28
CA LYS A 33 14.48 -11.87 7.01
C LYS A 33 14.95 -11.78 5.56
N ALA A 34 14.01 -11.78 4.60
CA ALA A 34 14.32 -11.69 3.18
C ALA A 34 15.08 -10.39 2.84
N THR A 35 14.72 -9.26 3.46
CA THR A 35 15.41 -7.98 3.27
C THR A 35 16.88 -8.06 3.68
N VAL A 36 17.16 -8.63 4.85
CA VAL A 36 18.54 -8.81 5.35
C VAL A 36 19.31 -9.80 4.48
N ASP A 37 18.70 -10.93 4.13
CA ASP A 37 19.34 -11.96 3.31
C ASP A 37 19.67 -11.44 1.90
N ASN A 38 18.76 -10.68 1.28
CA ASN A 38 18.98 -10.07 -0.03
C ASN A 38 20.09 -9.00 0.03
N ALA A 39 20.07 -8.14 1.05
CA ALA A 39 21.14 -7.16 1.27
C ALA A 39 22.52 -7.82 1.38
N LYS A 40 22.60 -8.91 2.14
CA LYS A 40 23.82 -9.70 2.29
C LYS A 40 24.26 -10.33 0.96
N ALA A 41 23.31 -10.89 0.20
CA ALA A 41 23.59 -11.45 -1.12
C ALA A 41 24.11 -10.40 -2.11
N GLN A 42 23.69 -9.15 -1.95
CA GLN A 42 24.14 -8.00 -2.74
C GLN A 42 25.43 -7.35 -2.20
N GLY A 43 26.01 -7.86 -1.11
CA GLY A 43 27.21 -7.28 -0.49
C GLY A 43 26.97 -5.91 0.16
N LEU A 44 25.72 -5.54 0.44
CA LEU A 44 25.36 -4.28 1.06
C LEU A 44 25.60 -4.36 2.57
N THR A 45 26.35 -3.39 3.10
CA THR A 45 26.68 -3.31 4.54
C THR A 45 25.85 -2.27 5.30
N ALA A 46 25.22 -1.35 4.57
CA ALA A 46 24.39 -0.28 5.11
C ALA A 46 22.89 -0.56 4.90
N VAL A 47 22.41 -1.72 5.35
CA VAL A 47 20.99 -2.06 5.33
C VAL A 47 20.45 -2.15 6.74
N GLN A 48 19.16 -1.80 6.88
CA GLN A 48 18.43 -1.91 8.12
C GLN A 48 18.58 -3.31 8.73
N SER A 49 18.80 -3.36 10.05
CA SER A 49 18.88 -4.63 10.76
C SER A 49 17.51 -5.32 10.82
N PHE A 50 17.50 -6.64 11.03
CA PHE A 50 16.26 -7.38 11.24
C PHE A 50 15.43 -6.79 12.40
N SER A 51 16.07 -6.38 13.50
CA SER A 51 15.37 -5.82 14.65
C SER A 51 14.75 -4.47 14.35
N ASP A 52 15.42 -3.63 13.57
CA ASP A 52 14.90 -2.32 13.17
C ASP A 52 13.71 -2.50 12.22
N CYS A 53 13.80 -3.40 11.24
CA CYS A 53 12.68 -3.75 10.37
C CYS A 53 11.47 -4.23 11.18
N MET A 54 11.67 -5.17 12.10
CA MET A 54 10.58 -5.67 12.95
C MET A 54 9.98 -4.59 13.85
N LYS A 55 10.77 -3.60 14.27
CA LYS A 55 10.28 -2.46 15.06
C LYS A 55 9.40 -1.56 14.20
N ASP A 56 9.86 -1.19 13.01
CA ASP A 56 9.13 -0.32 12.08
C ASP A 56 7.79 -0.95 11.67
N GLU A 57 7.81 -2.24 11.33
CA GLU A 57 6.61 -3.00 10.96
C GLU A 57 5.59 -3.07 12.11
N LYS A 58 6.04 -3.27 13.35
CA LYS A 58 5.16 -3.25 14.54
C LYS A 58 4.57 -1.87 14.78
N GLN A 59 5.37 -0.82 14.65
CA GLN A 59 4.90 0.56 14.79
C GLN A 59 3.88 0.92 13.71
N ALA A 60 4.13 0.52 12.47
CA ALA A 60 3.20 0.74 11.38
C ALA A 60 1.86 0.04 11.63
N ARG A 61 1.89 -1.22 12.08
CA ARG A 61 0.67 -1.97 12.44
C ARG A 61 -0.15 -1.28 13.53
N GLN A 62 0.52 -0.71 14.54
CA GLN A 62 -0.17 0.04 15.59
C GLN A 62 -0.90 1.27 15.01
N GLN A 63 -0.25 2.02 14.11
CA GLN A 63 -0.87 3.18 13.47
C GLN A 63 -2.03 2.80 12.54
N ILE A 64 -1.90 1.68 11.81
CA ILE A 64 -2.97 1.17 10.94
C ILE A 64 -4.23 0.86 11.75
N SER A 65 -4.12 0.35 12.97
CA SER A 65 -5.31 -0.03 13.75
C SER A 65 -6.35 1.09 13.87
N THR A 66 -5.89 2.34 14.02
CA THR A 66 -6.75 3.53 14.07
C THR A 66 -7.29 3.91 12.69
N LEU A 67 -6.43 3.93 11.67
CA LEU A 67 -6.80 4.34 10.30
C LEU A 67 -7.71 3.31 9.62
N TRP A 68 -7.55 2.03 9.92
CA TRP A 68 -8.30 0.95 9.30
C TRP A 68 -9.79 1.06 9.60
N ALA A 69 -10.15 1.35 10.85
CA ALA A 69 -11.53 1.48 11.30
C ALA A 69 -12.27 2.67 10.64
N THR A 70 -11.54 3.73 10.31
CA THR A 70 -12.10 4.94 9.68
C THR A 70 -11.99 4.93 8.16
N SER A 71 -11.23 4.00 7.58
CA SER A 71 -11.02 3.91 6.14
C SER A 71 -12.21 3.25 5.42
N PRO A 72 -12.68 3.83 4.29
CA PRO A 72 -13.66 3.20 3.43
C PRO A 72 -13.24 1.79 2.99
N SER A 73 -14.22 0.92 2.74
CA SER A 73 -13.97 -0.48 2.39
C SER A 73 -13.22 -0.64 1.06
N ASP A 74 -13.47 0.21 0.08
CA ASP A 74 -12.74 0.23 -1.20
C ASP A 74 -11.26 0.63 -1.02
N VAL A 75 -10.97 1.55 -0.09
CA VAL A 75 -9.61 1.97 0.27
C VAL A 75 -8.88 0.82 0.97
N ARG A 76 -9.53 0.18 1.95
CA ARG A 76 -9.00 -1.00 2.65
C ARG A 76 -8.63 -2.11 1.68
N ASN A 77 -9.55 -2.48 0.78
CA ASN A 77 -9.33 -3.49 -0.26
C ASN A 77 -8.13 -3.18 -1.16
N ARG A 78 -8.09 -1.95 -1.67
CA ARG A 78 -7.01 -1.52 -2.57
C ARG A 78 -5.65 -1.59 -1.87
N CYS A 79 -5.56 -1.10 -0.64
CA CYS A 79 -4.31 -1.06 0.10
C CYS A 79 -3.88 -2.44 0.62
N GLU A 80 -4.82 -3.27 1.06
CA GLU A 80 -4.55 -4.65 1.48
C GLU A 80 -4.05 -5.52 0.32
N GLY A 81 -4.62 -5.37 -0.88
CA GLY A 81 -4.19 -6.10 -2.08
C GLY A 81 -2.70 -5.87 -2.37
N THR A 82 -2.26 -4.61 -2.38
CA THR A 82 -0.84 -4.27 -2.58
C THR A 82 0.04 -4.80 -1.45
N ALA A 83 -0.39 -4.63 -0.20
CA ALA A 83 0.41 -5.01 0.96
C ALA A 83 0.50 -6.52 1.18
N SER A 84 -0.47 -7.32 0.73
CA SER A 84 -0.51 -8.77 1.04
C SER A 84 0.07 -9.64 -0.07
N ILE A 85 -0.05 -9.22 -1.33
CA ILE A 85 0.40 -10.01 -2.48
C ILE A 85 1.87 -9.76 -2.78
N GLU A 86 2.30 -8.50 -2.73
CA GLU A 86 3.62 -8.09 -3.21
C GLU A 86 4.65 -8.02 -2.07
N THR A 87 4.34 -7.28 -1.00
CA THR A 87 5.37 -6.86 -0.03
C THR A 87 5.26 -7.51 1.34
N GLN A 88 4.06 -7.91 1.79
CA GLN A 88 3.78 -8.30 3.18
C GLN A 88 4.30 -7.30 4.23
N SER A 89 4.15 -5.99 3.94
CA SER A 89 4.61 -4.88 4.79
C SER A 89 3.45 -4.04 5.34
N TYR A 90 3.43 -3.84 6.65
CA TYR A 90 2.56 -2.85 7.29
C TYR A 90 3.01 -1.42 7.01
N VAL A 91 4.30 -1.17 6.78
CA VAL A 91 4.77 0.18 6.40
C VAL A 91 4.16 0.60 5.06
N GLU A 92 4.13 -0.31 4.08
CA GLU A 92 3.48 -0.06 2.78
C GLU A 92 1.96 0.09 2.92
N LEU A 93 1.32 -0.76 3.73
CA LEU A 93 -0.12 -0.65 4.00
C LEU A 93 -0.48 0.70 4.64
N LEU A 94 0.28 1.12 5.66
CA LEU A 94 0.10 2.40 6.33
C LEU A 94 0.26 3.56 5.35
N THR A 95 1.30 3.51 4.50
CA THR A 95 1.57 4.53 3.50
C THR A 95 0.41 4.65 2.50
N CYS A 96 -0.14 3.53 2.04
CA CYS A 96 -1.30 3.54 1.14
C CYS A 96 -2.53 4.17 1.80
N LEU A 97 -2.82 3.83 3.06
CA LEU A 97 -3.95 4.41 3.81
C LEU A 97 -3.76 5.92 4.01
N GLN A 98 -2.57 6.37 4.39
CA GLN A 98 -2.25 7.78 4.55
C GLN A 98 -2.39 8.55 3.24
N ALA A 99 -1.91 8.00 2.12
CA ALA A 99 -2.06 8.61 0.81
C ALA A 99 -3.53 8.75 0.40
N ALA A 100 -4.38 7.77 0.73
CA ALA A 100 -5.81 7.85 0.52
C ALA A 100 -6.46 8.97 1.36
N VAL A 101 -6.04 9.13 2.63
CA VAL A 101 -6.52 10.22 3.51
C VAL A 101 -6.16 11.59 2.93
N VAL A 102 -4.92 11.77 2.47
CA VAL A 102 -4.45 13.02 1.85
C VAL A 102 -5.23 13.31 0.57
N SER A 103 -5.47 12.29 -0.26
CA SER A 103 -6.23 12.44 -1.51
C SER A 103 -7.69 12.84 -1.26
N ALA A 104 -8.28 12.37 -0.16
CA ALA A 104 -9.62 12.76 0.26
C ALA A 104 -9.70 14.17 0.87
N HIS A 105 -8.57 14.73 1.33
CA HIS A 105 -8.49 16.04 1.99
C HIS A 105 -7.41 16.93 1.33
N PRO A 106 -7.61 17.36 0.07
CA PRO A 106 -6.62 18.14 -0.68
C PRO A 106 -6.29 19.50 -0.04
N GLU A 107 -7.15 20.03 0.82
CA GLU A 107 -6.95 21.29 1.55
C GLU A 107 -5.80 21.22 2.58
N LEU A 108 -5.42 20.01 3.02
CA LEU A 108 -4.29 19.80 3.93
C LEU A 108 -2.93 19.89 3.22
N VAL A 109 -2.91 19.96 1.89
CA VAL A 109 -1.68 20.08 1.11
C VAL A 109 -1.36 21.57 0.94
N PRO A 110 -0.31 22.12 1.60
CA PRO A 110 0.07 23.51 1.40
C PRO A 110 0.38 23.75 -0.09
N PRO A 111 -0.02 24.90 -0.65
CA PRO A 111 0.16 25.18 -2.07
C PRO A 111 1.66 25.08 -2.41
N ARG A 112 2.00 24.26 -3.42
CA ARG A 112 3.38 24.21 -3.92
C ARG A 112 3.77 25.62 -4.37
N ARG A 113 4.78 26.20 -3.72
CA ARG A 113 5.39 27.46 -4.16
C ARG A 113 5.89 27.28 -5.58
N SER A 114 5.25 27.97 -6.53
CA SER A 114 5.64 27.91 -7.94
C SER A 114 7.10 28.34 -8.06
N SER A 115 7.93 27.50 -8.67
CA SER A 115 9.39 27.69 -8.81
C SER A 115 9.78 28.83 -9.76
N LYS A 116 8.90 29.81 -9.97
CA LYS A 116 9.07 30.92 -10.92
C LYS A 116 9.91 32.07 -10.36
N ASP A 117 10.07 32.16 -9.04
CA ASP A 117 10.80 33.27 -8.39
C ASP A 117 12.28 32.97 -8.07
N ARG A 118 12.81 31.80 -8.42
CA ARG A 118 14.21 31.44 -8.11
C ARG A 118 15.27 32.03 -9.04
N ASN A 119 14.89 32.72 -10.12
CA ASN A 119 15.82 33.28 -11.11
C ASN A 119 15.90 34.81 -11.13
N LYS A 120 15.71 35.45 -9.97
CA LYS A 120 15.81 36.91 -9.79
C LYS A 120 16.80 37.28 -8.68
N GLN A 121 18.01 36.72 -8.76
CA GLN A 121 19.19 37.17 -8.03
C GLN A 121 20.36 37.22 -8.99
#